data_AF-A0A2E3Q560-F1
#
_entry.id   AF-A0A2E3Q560-F1
#
_cell.length_a   1.000
_cell.length_b   1.000
_cell.length_c   1.000
_cell.angle_alpha   90.00
_cell.angle_beta   90.00
_cell.angle_gamma   90.00
#
_symmetry.space_group_name_H-M   'P 1'
#
loop_
_entity.id
_entity.type
_entity.pdbx_description
1 polymer ?
#
loop_
_entity_poly.entity_id
_entity_poly.type
_entity_poly.pdbx_seq_one_letter_code
_entity_poly.pdbx_strand_id
1 'polypeptide(L)'
;MHRNPGFDEPTCMASPTVDDHFEIVTSTAYWMAKQLPFQVHRTPLIRVGAVALARTIATHPADSTVGLETRCRQEVRRAIRDFIADRFEA
;
A
#
# COMPACT_ATOMS: atom_id res chain seq x y z
N MET A 1 -1.73 52.63 -12.12
CA MET A 1 -2.24 51.27 -12.44
C MET A 1 -1.14 50.28 -12.07
N HIS A 2 -1.26 49.59 -10.94
CA HIS A 2 -0.31 48.57 -10.49
C HIS A 2 -1.03 47.22 -10.39
N ARG A 3 -0.67 46.26 -11.25
CA ARG A 3 -0.91 44.82 -11.01
C ARG A 3 0.19 43.99 -11.69
N ASN A 4 1.14 43.57 -10.87
CA ASN A 4 1.68 42.20 -10.85
C ASN A 4 1.37 41.68 -9.43
N PRO A 5 1.11 40.38 -9.22
CA PRO A 5 1.99 39.27 -9.64
C PRO A 5 1.20 38.13 -10.35
N GLY A 6 1.78 37.23 -11.14
CA GLY A 6 2.95 36.43 -10.76
C GLY A 6 2.56 35.40 -9.70
N PHE A 7 1.46 34.67 -9.90
CA PHE A 7 1.12 33.49 -9.09
C PHE A 7 1.27 32.27 -10.00
N ASP A 8 2.53 31.87 -10.20
CA ASP A 8 2.84 30.51 -10.60
C ASP A 8 2.35 29.62 -9.47
N GLU A 9 1.17 29.04 -9.64
CA GLU A 9 0.66 27.97 -8.79
C GLU A 9 1.70 26.85 -8.80
N PRO A 10 2.37 26.53 -7.68
CA PRO A 10 3.16 25.32 -7.65
C PRO A 10 2.17 24.19 -7.88
N THR A 11 2.30 23.48 -9.00
CA THR A 11 1.60 22.21 -9.23
C THR A 11 2.08 21.27 -8.13
N CYS A 12 1.42 21.35 -6.97
CA CYS A 12 1.74 20.58 -5.80
C CYS A 12 1.26 19.16 -6.11
N MET A 13 2.15 18.37 -6.73
CA MET A 13 1.90 16.97 -7.04
C MET A 13 1.50 16.29 -5.73
N ALA A 14 0.22 15.93 -5.60
CA ALA A 14 -0.31 15.34 -4.38
C ALA A 14 0.53 14.11 -4.01
N SER A 15 1.06 14.10 -2.79
CA SER A 15 1.82 12.95 -2.31
C SER A 15 0.87 11.76 -2.19
N PRO A 16 1.23 10.59 -2.75
CA PRO A 16 0.37 9.41 -2.73
C PRO A 16 0.05 9.02 -1.28
N THR A 17 -1.24 8.83 -1.01
CA THR A 17 -1.76 8.47 0.30
C THR A 17 -2.11 7.00 0.38
N VAL A 18 -2.39 6.53 1.60
CA VAL A 18 -2.87 5.17 1.85
C VAL A 18 -4.19 4.91 1.14
N ASP A 19 -5.12 5.88 1.14
CA ASP A 19 -6.42 5.75 0.50
C ASP A 19 -6.31 5.54 -1.02
N ASP A 20 -5.36 6.22 -1.67
CA ASP A 20 -5.12 6.08 -3.12
C ASP A 20 -4.75 4.64 -3.53
N HIS A 21 -4.18 3.88 -2.60
CA HIS A 21 -3.65 2.54 -2.85
C HIS A 21 -4.35 1.45 -2.03
N PHE A 22 -5.40 1.79 -1.28
CA PHE A 22 -6.03 0.85 -0.34
C PHE A 22 -6.66 -0.36 -1.03
N GLU A 23 -7.05 -0.22 -2.29
CA GLU A 23 -7.56 -1.33 -3.11
C GLU A 23 -6.55 -2.49 -3.23
N ILE A 24 -5.24 -2.19 -3.21
CA ILE A 24 -4.19 -3.22 -3.19
C ILE A 24 -4.34 -4.13 -1.97
N VAL A 25 -4.63 -3.53 -0.81
CA VAL A 25 -4.80 -4.25 0.46
C VAL A 25 -6.06 -5.10 0.43
N THR A 26 -7.20 -4.50 0.08
CA THR A 26 -8.50 -5.20 0.10
C THR A 26 -8.55 -6.33 -0.92
N SER A 27 -8.04 -6.12 -2.14
CA SER A 27 -7.98 -7.14 -3.18
C SER A 27 -7.04 -8.28 -2.83
N THR A 28 -5.86 -7.98 -2.28
CA THR A 28 -4.88 -9.01 -1.88
C THR A 28 -5.43 -9.85 -0.72
N ALA A 29 -5.98 -9.20 0.31
CA ALA A 29 -6.60 -9.89 1.44
C ALA A 29 -7.79 -10.77 0.99
N TYR A 30 -8.60 -10.30 0.05
CA TYR A 30 -9.71 -11.07 -0.51
C TYR A 30 -9.24 -12.37 -1.16
N TRP A 31 -8.24 -12.29 -2.05
CA TRP A 31 -7.74 -13.46 -2.75
C TRP A 31 -7.00 -14.43 -1.84
N MET A 32 -6.20 -13.93 -0.90
CA MET A 32 -5.44 -14.78 0.02
C MET A 32 -6.35 -15.46 1.04
N ALA A 33 -7.44 -14.81 1.49
CA ALA A 33 -8.45 -15.47 2.34
C ALA A 33 -9.19 -16.62 1.63
N LYS A 34 -9.13 -16.70 0.30
CA LYS A 34 -9.72 -17.79 -0.49
C LYS A 34 -8.74 -18.92 -0.80
N GLN A 35 -7.45 -18.77 -0.47
CA GLN A 35 -6.44 -19.80 -0.74
C GLN A 35 -6.56 -20.91 0.31
N LEU A 36 -6.81 -22.13 -0.15
CA LEU A 36 -6.74 -23.33 0.69
C LEU A 36 -5.26 -23.68 0.97
N PRO A 37 -4.93 -24.32 2.11
CA PRO A 37 -5.85 -24.85 3.15
C PRO A 37 -6.24 -23.85 4.25
N PHE A 38 -5.75 -22.62 4.22
CA PHE A 38 -5.81 -21.70 5.35
C PHE A 38 -7.05 -20.80 5.31
N GLN A 39 -8.08 -21.13 6.10
CA GLN A 39 -9.26 -20.26 6.27
C GLN A 39 -8.94 -19.12 7.24
N VAL A 40 -8.41 -18.02 6.72
CA VAL A 40 -8.11 -16.82 7.52
C VAL A 40 -9.17 -15.75 7.30
N HIS A 41 -9.70 -15.18 8.39
CA HIS A 41 -10.59 -14.04 8.30
C HIS A 41 -9.92 -12.87 7.57
N ARG A 42 -10.66 -12.12 6.76
CA ARG A 42 -10.10 -11.01 5.97
C ARG A 42 -9.61 -9.85 6.82
N THR A 43 -10.28 -9.55 7.93
CA THR A 43 -9.97 -8.41 8.81
C THR A 43 -8.51 -8.36 9.26
N PRO A 44 -7.91 -9.44 9.81
CA PRO A 44 -6.49 -9.42 10.17
C PRO A 44 -5.57 -9.25 8.96
N LEU A 45 -5.90 -9.83 7.80
CA LEU A 45 -5.12 -9.66 6.57
C LEU A 45 -5.14 -8.20 6.09
N ILE A 46 -6.31 -7.55 6.15
CA ILE A 46 -6.46 -6.12 5.80
C ILE A 46 -5.62 -5.28 6.76
N ARG A 47 -5.65 -5.57 8.08
CA ARG A 47 -4.87 -4.81 9.06
C ARG A 47 -3.37 -4.89 8.78
N VAL A 48 -2.84 -6.09 8.59
CA VAL A 48 -1.41 -6.29 8.32
C VAL A 48 -1.02 -5.67 6.97
N GLY A 49 -1.85 -5.86 5.93
CA GLY A 49 -1.63 -5.26 4.62
C GLY A 49 -1.64 -3.73 4.66
N ALA A 50 -2.56 -3.11 5.41
CA ALA A 50 -2.63 -1.66 5.56
C ALA A 50 -1.39 -1.08 6.24
N VAL A 51 -0.85 -1.75 7.25
CA VAL A 51 0.40 -1.35 7.91
C VAL A 51 1.58 -1.44 6.94
N ALA A 52 1.67 -2.51 6.15
CA ALA A 52 2.70 -2.67 5.14
C ALA A 52 2.61 -1.60 4.04
N LEU A 53 1.39 -1.28 3.59
CA LEU A 53 1.14 -0.23 2.61
C LEU A 53 1.62 1.13 3.12
N ALA A 54 1.19 1.53 4.32
CA ALA A 54 1.56 2.82 4.93
C ALA A 54 3.09 2.94 5.09
N ARG A 55 3.75 1.88 5.56
CA ARG A 55 5.22 1.84 5.67
C ARG A 55 5.91 1.95 4.31
N THR A 56 5.38 1.28 3.30
CA THR A 56 5.97 1.31 1.95
C THR A 56 5.86 2.69 1.35
N ILE A 57 4.70 3.35 1.42
CA ILE A 57 4.52 4.73 0.96
C ILE A 57 5.47 5.69 1.68
N ALA A 58 5.57 5.57 3.01
CA ALA A 58 6.41 6.47 3.80
C ALA A 58 7.92 6.31 3.56
N THR A 59 8.36 5.14 3.08
CA THR A 59 9.78 4.81 2.92
C THR A 59 10.20 4.65 1.46
N HIS A 60 9.29 4.84 0.50
CA HIS A 60 9.60 4.65 -0.91
C HIS A 60 10.54 5.75 -1.41
N PRO A 61 11.73 5.40 -1.93
CA PRO A 61 12.67 6.39 -2.42
C PRO A 61 12.16 7.03 -3.72
N ALA A 62 12.33 8.35 -3.85
CA ALA A 62 11.88 9.11 -5.02
C ALA A 62 12.64 8.73 -6.31
N ASP A 63 13.85 8.19 -6.18
CA ASP A 63 14.72 7.72 -7.26
C ASP A 63 14.60 6.20 -7.52
N SER A 64 13.60 5.54 -6.92
CA SER A 64 13.34 4.13 -7.14
C SER A 64 13.09 3.82 -8.62
N THR A 65 13.78 2.81 -9.15
CA THR A 65 13.51 2.27 -10.49
C THR A 65 12.19 1.49 -10.56
N VAL A 66 11.68 1.03 -9.42
CA VAL A 66 10.40 0.35 -9.29
C VAL A 66 9.35 1.37 -8.88
N GLY A 67 8.26 1.48 -9.65
CA GLY A 67 7.15 2.39 -9.31
C GLY A 67 6.48 2.05 -7.98
N LEU A 68 6.03 3.09 -7.27
CA LEU A 68 5.43 2.98 -5.93
C LEU A 68 4.32 1.93 -5.86
N GLU A 69 3.38 1.95 -6.81
CA GLU A 69 2.25 1.00 -6.82
C GLU A 69 2.73 -0.46 -6.87
N THR A 70 3.74 -0.74 -7.70
CA THR A 70 4.33 -2.08 -7.82
C THR A 70 5.00 -2.48 -6.51
N ARG A 71 5.73 -1.57 -5.88
CA ARG A 71 6.35 -1.80 -4.57
C ARG A 71 5.31 -2.09 -3.49
N CYS A 72 4.24 -1.30 -3.44
CA CYS A 72 3.10 -1.49 -2.54
C CYS A 72 2.46 -2.87 -2.73
N ARG A 73 2.20 -3.30 -3.97
CA ARG A 73 1.65 -4.65 -4.26
C ARG A 73 2.56 -5.76 -3.73
N GLN A 74 3.87 -5.64 -3.90
CA GLN A 74 4.84 -6.63 -3.44
C GLN A 74 4.86 -6.73 -1.90
N GLU A 75 5.01 -5.60 -1.21
CA GLU A 75 5.15 -5.59 0.25
C GLU A 75 3.84 -5.95 0.96
N VAL A 76 2.68 -5.51 0.46
CA VAL A 76 1.37 -5.93 0.98
C VAL A 76 1.20 -7.46 0.85
N ARG A 77 1.51 -8.03 -0.32
CA ARG A 77 1.39 -9.47 -0.55
C ARG A 77 2.35 -10.26 0.35
N ARG A 78 3.57 -9.77 0.54
CA ARG A 78 4.56 -10.36 1.45
C ARG A 78 4.06 -10.36 2.89
N ALA A 79 3.66 -9.20 3.41
CA ALA A 79 3.21 -9.08 4.80
C ALA A 79 2.00 -9.97 5.12
N ILE A 80 1.04 -10.05 4.20
CA ILE A 80 -0.13 -10.93 4.36
C ILE A 80 0.30 -12.41 4.33
N ARG A 81 1.23 -12.80 3.45
CA ARG A 81 1.76 -14.16 3.41
C ARG A 81 2.48 -14.54 4.68
N ASP A 82 3.37 -13.68 5.15
CA ASP A 82 4.18 -13.90 6.35
C ASP A 82 3.26 -14.06 7.59
N PHE A 83 2.19 -13.26 7.67
CA PHE A 83 1.18 -13.42 8.72
C PHE A 83 0.42 -14.76 8.66
N ILE A 84 0.11 -15.26 7.46
CA ILE A 84 -0.52 -16.59 7.32
C ILE A 84 0.46 -17.68 7.73
N ALA A 85 1.71 -17.62 7.25
CA ALA A 85 2.73 -18.60 7.59
C ALA A 85 2.97 -18.68 9.11
N ASP A 86 3.17 -17.53 9.78
CA ASP A 86 3.36 -17.44 11.23
C ASP A 86 2.20 -18.08 12.04
N ARG A 87 0.99 -18.03 11.50
CA ARG A 87 -0.20 -18.57 12.17
C ARG A 87 -0.38 -20.09 12.02
N PHE A 88 0.19 -20.71 10.98
CA PHE A 88 -0.08 -22.13 10.63
C PHE A 88 1.16 -23.02 10.50
N GLU A 89 2.36 -22.46 10.41
CA GLU A 89 3.62 -23.23 10.32
C GLU A 89 4.40 -23.25 11.65
N ALA A 90 3.80 -22.78 12.75
CA ALA A 90 4.37 -22.76 14.10
C ALA A 90 4.13 -24.06 14.88
#